data_AF-A0A0R2PT62-F1
#
_entry.id   AF-A0A0R2PT62-F1
#
_cell.length_a   1.000
_cell.length_b   1.000
_cell.length_c   1.000
_cell.angle_alpha   90.00
_cell.angle_beta   90.00
_cell.angle_gamma   90.00
#
_symmetry.space_group_name_H-M   'P 1'
#
loop_
_entity.id
_entity.type
_entity.pdbx_description
1 polymer ?
#
loop_
_entity_poly.entity_id
_entity_poly.type
_entity_poly.pdbx_seq_one_letter_code
_entity_poly.pdbx_strand_id
1 'polypeptide(L)'
;MKVAVLGAKGRMGTEAVAAINAASDLTLSTALDLGDSLEQLTKTGTEVVVDFTTPDSVMKNLEFAITNDIHVVVGTTGFDEVRLNQLRDLLNKHPKVGALIAPNFGLGAALMMQFSKTAAKYFESAEIVEMHHANKVDAPSGTAIRTAELITTARKENSKEPMPDATKSSLTGARGAIVGDVPVHSIRAHGYVAH
;
A
#
# COMPACT_ATOMS: atom_id res chain seq x y z
N MET A 1 11.06 -20.58 5.45
CA MET A 1 11.64 -19.22 5.59
C MET A 1 11.29 -18.67 6.97
N LYS A 2 12.26 -18.09 7.68
CA LYS A 2 12.10 -17.52 9.02
C LYS A 2 11.67 -16.06 8.95
N VAL A 3 10.46 -15.77 9.43
CA VAL A 3 9.83 -14.46 9.33
C VAL A 3 9.59 -13.89 10.72
N ALA A 4 9.97 -12.63 10.93
CA ALA A 4 9.63 -11.89 12.13
C ALA A 4 8.54 -10.85 11.86
N VAL A 5 7.79 -10.49 12.88
CA VAL A 5 6.79 -9.41 12.81
C VAL A 5 7.16 -8.32 13.80
N LEU A 6 7.25 -7.06 13.33
CA LEU A 6 7.38 -5.87 14.17
C LEU A 6 6.03 -5.17 14.27
N GLY A 7 5.65 -4.77 15.49
CA GLY A 7 4.30 -4.27 15.77
C GLY A 7 3.28 -5.41 15.94
N ALA A 8 3.75 -6.56 16.43
CA ALA A 8 3.00 -7.82 16.43
C ALA A 8 1.70 -7.80 17.26
N LYS A 9 1.59 -6.94 18.28
CA LYS A 9 0.38 -6.78 19.10
C LYS A 9 -0.60 -5.76 18.52
N GLY A 10 -0.20 -5.03 17.47
CA GLY A 10 -1.09 -4.17 16.71
C GLY A 10 -2.06 -4.98 15.85
N ARG A 11 -3.15 -4.34 15.40
CA ARG A 11 -4.21 -4.99 14.60
C ARG A 11 -3.66 -5.75 13.39
N MET A 12 -2.83 -5.12 12.57
CA MET A 12 -2.24 -5.76 11.39
C MET A 12 -1.14 -6.77 11.74
N GLY A 13 -0.36 -6.49 12.79
CA GLY A 13 0.69 -7.41 13.24
C GLY A 13 0.13 -8.73 13.75
N THR A 14 -1.01 -8.71 14.45
CA THR A 14 -1.68 -9.93 14.93
C THR A 14 -2.16 -10.79 13.76
N GLU A 15 -2.75 -10.19 12.73
CA GLU A 15 -3.15 -10.89 11.51
C GLU A 15 -1.93 -11.47 10.76
N ALA A 16 -0.82 -10.72 10.71
CA ALA A 16 0.42 -11.19 10.08
C ALA A 16 1.01 -12.40 10.83
N VAL A 17 1.04 -12.37 12.17
CA VAL A 17 1.46 -13.50 13.01
C VAL A 17 0.57 -14.73 12.76
N ALA A 18 -0.75 -14.55 12.70
CA ALA A 18 -1.69 -15.63 12.42
C ALA A 18 -1.45 -16.23 11.03
N ALA A 19 -1.27 -15.39 10.00
CA ALA A 19 -1.01 -15.83 8.63
C ALA A 19 0.32 -16.60 8.52
N ILE A 20 1.39 -16.13 9.18
CA ILE A 20 2.69 -16.82 9.19
C ILE A 20 2.58 -18.19 9.86
N ASN A 21 1.90 -18.29 11.00
CA ASN A 21 1.73 -19.57 11.70
C ASN A 21 0.85 -20.57 10.92
N ALA A 22 -0.07 -20.08 10.09
CA ALA A 22 -0.92 -20.92 9.24
C ALA A 22 -0.22 -21.41 7.97
N ALA A 23 0.87 -20.76 7.55
CA ALA A 23 1.61 -21.12 6.33
C ALA A 23 2.58 -22.29 6.58
N SER A 24 2.57 -23.29 5.69
CA SER A 24 3.40 -24.50 5.84
C SER A 24 4.89 -24.29 5.51
N ASP A 25 5.22 -23.22 4.80
CA ASP A 25 6.55 -22.89 4.28
C ASP A 25 7.22 -21.74 5.05
N LEU A 26 6.52 -21.15 6.01
CA LEU A 26 7.01 -20.08 6.87
C LEU A 26 7.19 -20.57 8.31
N THR A 27 8.03 -19.87 9.06
CA THR A 27 8.21 -20.09 10.49
C THR A 27 8.34 -18.74 11.16
N LEU A 28 7.49 -18.47 12.15
CA LEU A 28 7.60 -17.26 12.97
C LEU A 28 8.88 -17.36 13.80
N SER A 29 9.90 -16.55 13.47
CA SER A 29 11.17 -16.53 14.20
C SER A 29 11.05 -15.73 15.50
N THR A 30 10.41 -14.57 15.44
CA THR A 30 10.08 -13.74 16.60
C THR A 30 8.93 -12.77 16.29
N ALA A 31 8.22 -12.34 17.31
CA ALA A 31 7.15 -11.35 17.24
C ALA A 31 7.48 -10.25 18.25
N LEU A 32 7.83 -9.06 17.76
CA LEU A 32 8.31 -7.94 18.57
C LEU A 32 7.30 -6.80 18.57
N ASP A 33 7.24 -6.09 19.68
CA ASP A 33 6.45 -4.87 19.85
C ASP A 33 7.27 -3.77 20.54
N LEU A 34 6.62 -2.67 20.93
CA LEU A 34 7.26 -1.53 21.57
C LEU A 34 7.99 -1.95 22.85
N GLY A 35 9.29 -1.64 22.90
CA GLY A 35 10.17 -1.95 24.03
C GLY A 35 10.97 -3.24 23.86
N ASP A 36 10.62 -4.09 22.89
CA ASP A 36 11.39 -5.28 22.58
C ASP A 36 12.68 -4.95 21.80
N SER A 37 13.69 -5.80 21.97
CA SER A 37 15.03 -5.61 21.41
C SER A 37 15.11 -6.17 19.97
N LEU A 38 15.56 -5.34 19.02
CA LEU A 38 15.71 -5.75 17.60
C LEU A 38 16.80 -6.83 17.42
N GLU A 39 17.71 -6.97 18.37
CA GLU A 39 18.71 -8.04 18.42
C GLU A 39 18.09 -9.44 18.44
N GLN A 40 16.80 -9.57 18.78
CA GLN A 40 16.08 -10.84 18.63
C GLN A 40 15.97 -11.29 17.17
N LEU A 41 15.98 -10.36 16.20
CA LEU A 41 15.93 -10.69 14.77
C LEU A 41 17.15 -11.51 14.36
N THR A 42 18.35 -11.09 14.77
CA THR A 42 19.60 -11.80 14.46
C THR A 42 19.75 -13.07 15.29
N LYS A 43 19.42 -13.04 16.59
CA LYS A 43 19.47 -14.22 17.48
C LYS A 43 18.62 -15.38 17.00
N THR A 44 17.48 -15.10 16.38
CA THR A 44 16.55 -16.12 15.87
C THR A 44 16.86 -16.55 14.44
N GLY A 45 17.84 -15.90 13.79
CA GLY A 45 18.19 -16.12 12.39
C GLY A 45 17.05 -15.73 11.44
N THR A 46 16.42 -14.59 11.70
CA THR A 46 15.34 -14.06 10.86
C THR A 46 15.85 -13.75 9.45
N GLU A 47 15.11 -14.20 8.44
CA GLU A 47 15.44 -13.95 7.02
C GLU A 47 14.62 -12.78 6.46
N VAL A 48 13.37 -12.62 6.92
CA VAL A 48 12.46 -11.55 6.49
C VAL A 48 11.76 -10.92 7.70
N VAL A 49 11.62 -9.60 7.70
CA VAL A 49 10.80 -8.85 8.65
C VAL A 49 9.57 -8.30 7.96
N VAL A 50 8.41 -8.49 8.59
CA VAL A 50 7.16 -7.79 8.27
C VAL A 50 6.95 -6.68 9.29
N ASP A 51 6.97 -5.42 8.84
CA ASP A 51 6.86 -4.23 9.70
C ASP A 51 5.49 -3.55 9.56
N PHE A 52 4.72 -3.59 10.64
CA PHE A 52 3.46 -2.86 10.84
C PHE A 52 3.55 -1.97 12.09
N THR A 53 4.65 -1.22 12.23
CA THR A 53 4.89 -0.31 13.35
C THR A 53 4.36 1.11 13.07
N THR A 54 5.03 2.14 13.60
CA THR A 54 4.65 3.54 13.45
C THR A 54 5.62 4.28 12.52
N PRO A 55 5.20 5.40 11.90
CA PRO A 55 6.07 6.21 11.06
C PRO A 55 7.35 6.68 11.78
N ASP A 56 7.35 6.78 13.10
CA ASP A 56 8.51 7.21 13.90
C ASP A 56 9.52 6.07 14.15
N SER A 57 9.07 4.82 14.11
CA SER A 57 9.90 3.64 14.42
C SER A 57 10.45 2.95 13.17
N VAL A 58 9.70 2.99 12.07
CA VAL A 58 9.97 2.16 10.88
C VAL A 58 11.37 2.36 10.30
N MET A 59 11.88 3.60 10.21
CA MET A 59 13.19 3.84 9.60
C MET A 59 14.33 3.21 10.42
N LYS A 60 14.24 3.24 11.75
CA LYS A 60 15.22 2.58 12.64
C LYS A 60 15.15 1.06 12.50
N ASN A 61 13.94 0.50 12.39
CA ASN A 61 13.75 -0.93 12.19
C ASN A 61 14.35 -1.39 10.85
N LEU A 62 14.08 -0.62 9.79
CA LEU A 62 14.62 -0.85 8.46
C LEU A 62 16.14 -0.78 8.42
N GLU A 63 16.73 0.23 9.07
CA GLU A 63 18.18 0.35 9.19
C GLU A 63 18.79 -0.88 9.86
N PHE A 64 18.22 -1.31 10.99
CA PHE A 64 18.70 -2.50 11.69
C PHE A 64 18.56 -3.77 10.83
N ALA A 65 17.41 -4.00 10.22
CA ALA A 65 17.16 -5.20 9.42
C ALA A 65 18.11 -5.27 8.22
N ILE A 66 18.22 -4.18 7.44
CA ILE A 66 19.01 -4.16 6.21
C ILE A 66 20.51 -4.26 6.51
N THR A 67 21.00 -3.61 7.57
CA THR A 67 22.42 -3.70 7.98
C THR A 67 22.82 -5.09 8.46
N ASN A 68 21.84 -5.93 8.84
CA ASN A 68 22.04 -7.32 9.23
C ASN A 68 21.61 -8.32 8.13
N ASP A 69 21.52 -7.86 6.88
CA ASP A 69 21.16 -8.66 5.70
C ASP A 69 19.77 -9.33 5.77
N ILE A 70 18.80 -8.70 6.45
CA ILE A 70 17.42 -9.17 6.60
C ILE A 70 16.51 -8.43 5.61
N HIS A 71 15.73 -9.18 4.83
CA HIS A 71 14.75 -8.60 3.90
C HIS A 71 13.59 -7.95 4.64
N VAL A 72 12.97 -6.94 4.04
CA VAL A 72 11.91 -6.14 4.69
C VAL A 72 10.64 -6.04 3.84
N VAL A 73 9.51 -6.26 4.48
CA VAL A 73 8.16 -6.08 3.93
C VAL A 73 7.42 -5.11 4.84
N VAL A 74 7.13 -3.91 4.35
CA VAL A 74 6.66 -2.79 5.18
C VAL A 74 5.24 -2.40 4.79
N GLY A 75 4.34 -2.47 5.76
CA GLY A 75 2.99 -1.91 5.68
C GLY A 75 2.80 -0.60 6.42
N THR A 76 3.79 -0.19 7.20
CA THR A 76 3.80 1.12 7.85
C THR A 76 3.72 2.23 6.81
N THR A 77 2.72 3.10 6.96
CA THR A 77 2.51 4.27 6.08
C THR A 77 3.45 5.43 6.44
N GLY A 78 3.42 6.52 5.66
CA GLY A 78 4.19 7.73 5.96
C GLY A 78 5.61 7.72 5.39
N PHE A 79 5.82 7.05 4.25
CA PHE A 79 7.03 7.19 3.45
C PHE A 79 6.90 8.37 2.50
N ASP A 80 7.63 9.44 2.79
CA ASP A 80 7.85 10.55 1.87
C ASP A 80 9.07 10.29 0.98
N GLU A 81 9.33 11.18 0.02
CA GLU A 81 10.51 11.06 -0.86
C GLU A 81 11.84 11.08 -0.08
N VAL A 82 11.90 11.77 1.07
CA VAL A 82 13.10 11.81 1.91
C VAL A 82 13.42 10.43 2.48
N ARG A 83 12.42 9.78 3.10
CA ARG A 83 12.55 8.41 3.63
C ARG A 83 12.81 7.39 2.54
N LEU A 84 12.15 7.52 1.39
CA LEU A 84 12.38 6.64 0.24
C LEU A 84 13.81 6.77 -0.29
N ASN A 85 14.38 7.98 -0.35
CA ASN A 85 15.76 8.18 -0.76
C ASN A 85 16.75 7.60 0.26
N GLN A 86 16.52 7.80 1.56
CA GLN A 86 17.32 7.19 2.62
C GLN A 86 17.32 5.65 2.52
N LEU A 87 16.14 5.05 2.26
CA LEU A 87 16.02 3.61 2.07
C LEU A 87 16.76 3.13 0.81
N ARG A 88 16.67 3.87 -0.31
CA ARG A 88 17.41 3.56 -1.54
C ARG A 88 18.92 3.60 -1.31
N ASP A 89 19.42 4.61 -0.63
CA ASP A 89 20.85 4.74 -0.29
C ASP A 89 21.35 3.61 0.61
N LEU A 90 20.52 3.18 1.56
CA LEU A 90 20.82 2.05 2.42
C LEU A 90 20.86 0.72 1.63
N LEU A 91 19.87 0.47 0.77
CA LEU A 91 19.83 -0.74 -0.07
C LEU A 91 20.99 -0.78 -1.09
N ASN A 92 21.43 0.36 -1.61
CA ASN A 92 22.60 0.43 -2.49
C ASN A 92 23.89 -0.07 -1.80
N LYS A 93 23.99 0.08 -0.47
CA LYS A 93 25.11 -0.45 0.33
C LYS A 93 24.93 -1.93 0.68
N HIS A 94 23.71 -2.46 0.59
CA HIS A 94 23.33 -3.83 0.93
C HIS A 94 22.59 -4.52 -0.23
N PRO A 95 23.24 -4.74 -1.39
CA PRO A 95 22.58 -5.13 -2.64
C PRO A 95 21.94 -6.52 -2.63
N LYS A 96 22.21 -7.33 -1.60
CA LYS A 96 21.58 -8.65 -1.41
C LYS A 96 20.21 -8.55 -0.72
N VAL A 97 19.91 -7.42 -0.09
CA VAL A 97 18.68 -7.20 0.66
C VAL A 97 17.59 -6.64 -0.25
N GLY A 98 16.39 -7.20 -0.09
CA GLY A 98 15.20 -6.76 -0.79
C GLY A 98 14.28 -6.01 0.16
N ALA A 99 13.65 -4.95 -0.34
CA ALA A 99 12.64 -4.19 0.39
C ALA A 99 11.36 -4.04 -0.42
N LEU A 100 10.23 -4.35 0.19
CA LEU A 100 8.90 -4.06 -0.34
C LEU A 100 8.22 -3.04 0.56
N ILE A 101 7.98 -1.83 0.03
CA ILE A 101 7.16 -0.82 0.69
C ILE A 101 5.79 -0.84 0.02
N ALA A 102 4.78 -1.31 0.72
CA ALA A 102 3.41 -1.42 0.20
C ALA A 102 2.44 -0.72 1.15
N PRO A 103 1.90 0.46 0.78
CA PRO A 103 0.95 1.19 1.62
C PRO A 103 -0.42 0.49 1.72
N ASN A 104 -0.66 -0.56 0.90
CA ASN A 104 -1.86 -1.39 0.91
C ASN A 104 -1.50 -2.82 0.48
N PHE A 105 -1.83 -3.82 1.32
CA PHE A 105 -1.62 -5.25 1.05
C PHE A 105 -2.87 -5.98 0.53
N GLY A 106 -3.98 -5.26 0.29
CA GLY A 106 -5.19 -5.85 -0.29
C GLY A 106 -4.94 -6.32 -1.71
N LEU A 107 -4.74 -7.64 -1.90
CA LEU A 107 -4.49 -8.24 -3.21
C LEU A 107 -5.58 -7.87 -4.24
N GLY A 108 -6.85 -7.88 -3.82
CA GLY A 108 -7.96 -7.47 -4.68
C GLY A 108 -7.84 -6.02 -5.16
N ALA A 109 -7.44 -5.10 -4.29
CA ALA A 109 -7.22 -3.70 -4.66
C ALA A 109 -6.02 -3.55 -5.60
N ALA A 110 -4.92 -4.28 -5.34
CA ALA A 110 -3.74 -4.28 -6.20
C ALA A 110 -4.04 -4.80 -7.61
N LEU A 111 -4.77 -5.92 -7.69
CA LEU A 111 -5.21 -6.50 -8.96
C LEU A 111 -6.20 -5.60 -9.70
N MET A 112 -7.18 -5.03 -8.98
CA MET A 112 -8.14 -4.07 -9.55
C MET A 112 -7.41 -2.87 -10.17
N MET A 113 -6.44 -2.27 -9.48
CA MET A 113 -5.62 -1.18 -10.01
C MET A 113 -4.89 -1.59 -11.29
N GLN A 114 -4.25 -2.77 -11.30
CA GLN A 114 -3.50 -3.26 -12.45
C GLN A 114 -4.40 -3.59 -13.65
N PHE A 115 -5.58 -4.17 -13.40
CA PHE A 115 -6.56 -4.46 -14.43
C PHE A 115 -7.20 -3.19 -14.98
N SER A 116 -7.49 -2.21 -14.11
CA SER A 116 -7.99 -0.90 -14.54
C SER A 116 -6.99 -0.19 -15.45
N LYS A 117 -5.69 -0.19 -15.08
CA LYS A 117 -4.61 0.32 -15.94
C LYS A 117 -4.56 -0.39 -17.29
N THR A 118 -4.68 -1.72 -17.29
CA THR A 118 -4.64 -2.53 -18.52
C THR A 118 -5.86 -2.24 -19.41
N ALA A 119 -7.05 -2.21 -18.83
CA ALA A 119 -8.31 -1.97 -19.52
C ALA A 119 -8.39 -0.56 -20.12
N ALA A 120 -7.85 0.45 -19.43
CA ALA A 120 -7.90 1.86 -19.85
C ALA A 120 -7.36 2.14 -21.25
N LYS A 121 -6.50 1.25 -21.78
CA LYS A 121 -5.95 1.31 -23.14
C LYS A 121 -6.98 0.99 -24.22
N TYR A 122 -8.09 0.35 -23.87
CA TYR A 122 -9.07 -0.15 -24.82
C TYR A 122 -10.37 0.66 -24.80
N PHE A 123 -10.75 1.23 -23.65
CA PHE A 123 -12.02 1.95 -23.48
C PHE A 123 -11.90 3.46 -23.70
N GLU A 124 -12.95 4.07 -24.23
CA GLU A 124 -13.05 5.51 -24.48
C GLU A 124 -13.30 6.31 -23.20
N SER A 125 -14.11 5.77 -22.29
CA SER A 125 -14.50 6.39 -21.02
C SER A 125 -14.15 5.53 -19.83
N ALA A 126 -13.81 6.15 -18.70
CA ALA A 126 -13.62 5.48 -17.42
C ALA A 126 -14.01 6.42 -16.27
N GLU A 127 -14.71 5.89 -15.28
CA GLU A 127 -15.01 6.57 -14.02
C GLU A 127 -14.76 5.61 -12.86
N ILE A 128 -14.50 6.15 -11.68
CA ILE A 128 -14.29 5.37 -10.46
C ILE A 128 -15.41 5.69 -9.48
N VAL A 129 -15.97 4.64 -8.88
CA VAL A 129 -16.87 4.75 -7.74
C VAL A 129 -16.23 4.00 -6.58
N GLU A 130 -16.11 4.63 -5.42
CA GLU A 130 -15.55 4.05 -4.20
C GLU A 130 -16.53 4.21 -3.04
N MET A 131 -16.61 3.19 -2.17
CA MET A 131 -17.54 3.17 -1.03
C MET A 131 -16.80 2.82 0.25
N HIS A 132 -16.96 3.65 1.28
CA HIS A 132 -16.37 3.41 2.59
C HIS A 132 -17.35 3.69 3.72
N HIS A 133 -17.00 3.23 4.92
CA HIS A 133 -17.72 3.56 6.14
C HIS A 133 -17.86 5.09 6.32
N ALA A 134 -18.94 5.53 6.97
CA ALA A 134 -19.22 6.95 7.20
C ALA A 134 -18.11 7.72 7.92
N ASN A 135 -17.32 7.04 8.77
CA ASN A 135 -16.25 7.66 9.55
C ASN A 135 -14.91 7.84 8.81
N LYS A 136 -14.85 7.55 7.51
CA LYS A 136 -13.59 7.71 6.75
C LYS A 136 -13.33 9.20 6.53
N VAL A 137 -12.15 9.65 6.94
CA VAL A 137 -11.78 11.08 7.02
C VAL A 137 -11.45 11.70 5.66
N ASP A 138 -10.96 10.91 4.72
CA ASP A 138 -10.50 11.32 3.40
C ASP A 138 -11.49 10.90 2.29
N ALA A 139 -11.64 11.75 1.27
CA ALA A 139 -12.38 11.47 0.04
C ALA A 139 -11.80 12.28 -1.14
N PRO A 140 -11.49 11.64 -2.29
CA PRO A 140 -11.51 10.21 -2.53
C PRO A 140 -10.44 9.45 -1.72
N SER A 141 -10.62 8.14 -1.56
CA SER A 141 -9.62 7.27 -0.93
C SER A 141 -8.31 7.27 -1.70
N GLY A 142 -7.18 7.08 -1.00
CA GLY A 142 -5.87 6.97 -1.65
C GLY A 142 -5.79 5.87 -2.73
N THR A 143 -6.54 4.77 -2.57
CA THR A 143 -6.63 3.72 -3.61
C THR A 143 -7.35 4.24 -4.85
N ALA A 144 -8.46 4.98 -4.69
CA ALA A 144 -9.18 5.56 -5.82
C ALA A 144 -8.34 6.61 -6.56
N ILE A 145 -7.65 7.49 -5.83
CA ILE A 145 -6.73 8.47 -6.40
C ILE A 145 -5.64 7.77 -7.21
N ARG A 146 -4.98 6.76 -6.62
CA ARG A 146 -3.92 6.02 -7.31
C ARG A 146 -4.43 5.28 -8.55
N THR A 147 -5.63 4.71 -8.48
CA THR A 147 -6.26 4.03 -9.63
C THR A 147 -6.51 5.03 -10.76
N ALA A 148 -7.05 6.21 -10.46
CA ALA A 148 -7.30 7.27 -11.43
C ALA A 148 -6.01 7.75 -12.12
N GLU A 149 -4.92 7.93 -11.36
CA GLU A 149 -3.60 8.28 -11.91
C GLU A 149 -3.06 7.22 -12.88
N LEU A 150 -3.20 5.93 -12.52
CA LEU A 150 -2.77 4.82 -13.37
C LEU A 150 -3.59 4.74 -14.65
N ILE A 151 -4.91 4.94 -14.58
CA ILE A 151 -5.80 5.01 -15.75
C ILE A 151 -5.40 6.20 -16.63
N THR A 152 -5.25 7.40 -16.05
CA THR A 152 -4.83 8.62 -16.77
C THR A 152 -3.52 8.41 -17.51
N THR A 153 -2.51 7.86 -16.83
CA THR A 153 -1.21 7.55 -17.43
C THR A 153 -1.34 6.56 -18.58
N ALA A 154 -2.07 5.45 -18.38
CA ALA A 154 -2.25 4.44 -19.42
C ALA A 154 -2.98 4.99 -20.66
N ARG A 155 -4.01 5.83 -20.47
CA ARG A 155 -4.70 6.51 -21.56
C ARG A 155 -3.76 7.41 -22.36
N LYS A 156 -2.97 8.23 -21.66
CA LYS A 156 -2.00 9.15 -22.26
C LYS A 156 -0.92 8.40 -23.06
N GLU A 157 -0.38 7.31 -22.51
CA GLU A 157 0.61 6.46 -23.18
C GLU A 157 0.06 5.79 -24.45
N ASN A 158 -1.27 5.66 -24.58
CA ASN A 158 -1.93 5.02 -25.71
C ASN A 158 -2.71 6.04 -26.57
N SER A 159 -2.36 7.33 -26.46
CA SER A 159 -2.93 8.42 -27.25
C SER A 159 -4.46 8.40 -27.32
N LYS A 160 -5.11 8.09 -26.19
CA LYS A 160 -6.58 8.17 -26.11
C LYS A 160 -7.02 9.63 -26.14
N GLU A 161 -8.07 9.89 -26.91
CA GLU A 161 -8.77 11.17 -26.89
C GLU A 161 -9.33 11.48 -25.50
N PRO A 162 -9.62 12.76 -25.19
CA PRO A 162 -10.36 13.12 -23.99
C PRO A 162 -11.66 12.32 -23.87
N MET A 163 -12.03 11.95 -22.64
CA MET A 163 -13.27 11.21 -22.43
C MET A 163 -14.46 12.06 -22.89
N PRO A 164 -15.39 11.51 -23.70
CA PRO A 164 -16.55 12.26 -24.14
C PRO A 164 -17.45 12.58 -22.94
N ASP A 165 -17.76 13.87 -22.75
CA ASP A 165 -18.75 14.34 -21.80
C ASP A 165 -19.68 15.36 -22.48
N ALA A 166 -20.94 14.96 -22.67
CA ALA A 166 -21.97 15.80 -23.30
C ALA A 166 -22.78 16.61 -22.27
N THR A 167 -22.38 16.64 -21.00
CA THR A 167 -23.08 17.33 -19.91
C THR A 167 -23.09 18.84 -20.14
N LYS A 168 -24.27 19.38 -20.49
CA LYS A 168 -24.46 20.84 -20.73
C LYS A 168 -24.86 21.63 -19.48
N SER A 169 -25.40 20.95 -18.48
CA SER A 169 -25.82 21.51 -17.21
C SER A 169 -25.60 20.46 -16.13
N SER A 170 -24.97 20.85 -15.02
CA SER A 170 -24.76 19.99 -13.87
C SER A 170 -24.84 20.79 -12.58
N LEU A 171 -25.27 20.13 -11.50
CA LEU A 171 -25.11 20.65 -10.16
C LEU A 171 -23.66 20.44 -9.70
N THR A 172 -23.16 21.34 -8.85
CA THR A 172 -21.84 21.18 -8.24
C THR A 172 -21.71 19.81 -7.56
N GLY A 173 -20.68 19.05 -7.92
CA GLY A 173 -20.41 17.70 -7.39
C GLY A 173 -21.10 16.54 -8.11
N ALA A 174 -22.01 16.79 -9.06
CA ALA A 174 -22.79 15.72 -9.71
C ALA A 174 -21.98 14.75 -10.58
N ARG A 175 -20.78 15.16 -11.03
CA ARG A 175 -19.87 14.35 -11.86
C ARG A 175 -18.62 13.90 -11.10
N GLY A 176 -18.67 13.90 -9.76
CA GLY A 176 -17.54 13.49 -8.92
C GLY A 176 -16.40 14.50 -8.94
N ALA A 177 -15.31 14.16 -8.25
CA ALA A 177 -14.06 14.91 -8.29
C ALA A 177 -13.19 14.42 -9.46
N ILE A 178 -12.49 15.34 -10.13
CA ILE A 178 -11.56 14.97 -11.21
C ILE A 178 -10.19 14.69 -10.62
N VAL A 179 -9.67 13.47 -10.84
CA VAL A 179 -8.31 13.06 -10.50
C VAL A 179 -7.58 12.66 -11.79
N GLY A 180 -6.59 13.45 -12.20
CA GLY A 180 -6.05 13.34 -13.56
C GLY A 180 -7.15 13.63 -14.57
N ASP A 181 -7.46 12.67 -15.43
CA ASP A 181 -8.54 12.76 -16.43
C ASP A 181 -9.79 11.94 -16.03
N VAL A 182 -9.82 11.38 -14.82
CA VAL A 182 -10.84 10.39 -14.40
C VAL A 182 -11.78 11.00 -13.37
N PRO A 183 -13.10 11.00 -13.61
CA PRO A 183 -14.10 11.29 -12.58
C PRO A 183 -14.12 10.23 -11.47
N VAL A 184 -14.12 10.68 -10.21
CA VAL A 184 -14.12 9.84 -9.02
C VAL A 184 -15.28 10.21 -8.09
N HIS A 185 -16.13 9.23 -7.79
CA HIS A 185 -17.31 9.35 -6.95
C HIS A 185 -17.08 8.63 -5.62
N SER A 186 -17.26 9.34 -4.51
CA SER A 186 -17.01 8.82 -3.16
C SER A 186 -18.31 8.70 -2.37
N ILE A 187 -18.64 7.47 -1.95
CA ILE A 187 -19.82 7.17 -1.13
C ILE A 187 -19.38 6.89 0.30
N ARG A 188 -20.07 7.49 1.26
CA ARG A 188 -19.85 7.30 2.70
C ARG A 188 -21.16 6.85 3.33
N ALA A 189 -21.22 5.62 3.82
CA ALA A 189 -22.43 5.09 4.45
C ALA A 189 -22.12 4.09 5.57
N HIS A 190 -23.07 3.89 6.47
CA HIS A 190 -22.99 2.85 7.50
C HIS A 190 -23.13 1.47 6.85
N GLY A 191 -22.39 0.48 7.36
CA GLY A 191 -22.42 -0.91 6.88
C GLY A 191 -21.34 -1.26 5.86
N TYR A 192 -20.78 -0.28 5.15
CA TYR A 192 -19.60 -0.51 4.31
C TYR A 192 -18.32 -0.58 5.14
N VAL A 193 -17.33 -1.34 4.66
CA VAL A 193 -15.96 -1.36 5.21
C VAL A 193 -15.04 -0.62 4.24
N ALA A 194 -14.77 -1.20 3.07
CA ALA A 194 -14.11 -0.57 1.93
C ALA A 194 -14.44 -1.39 0.66
N HIS A 195 -14.97 -0.73 -0.37
CA HIS A 195 -15.37 -1.34 -1.65
C HIS A 195 -15.02 -0.42 -2.83
#